data_AF-A0A838I5Y2-F1
#
_entry.id   AF-A0A838I5Y2-F1
#
_cell.length_a   1.000
_cell.length_b   1.000
_cell.length_c   1.000
_cell.angle_alpha   90.00
_cell.angle_beta   90.00
_cell.angle_gamma   90.00
#
_symmetry.space_group_name_H-M   'P 1'
#
loop_
_entity.id
_entity.type
_entity.pdbx_description
1 polymer ?
#
loop_
_entity_poly.entity_id
_entity_poly.type
_entity_poly.pdbx_seq_one_letter_code
_entity_poly.pdbx_strand_id
1 'polypeptide(L)'
;VDDVVVIAGGALRANGPLEQVLGGGAGPVTRVRAAEPQRLGSILSDQGIRADSDAAGALIARGVTPDRVGKLAADHGLALIELVAVSRSLEEAFLDLTADPS
;
A
#
# COMPACT_ATOMS: atom_id res chain seq x y z
N VAL A 1 -11.52 -14.79 -15.18
CA VAL A 1 -10.39 -14.11 -14.53
C VAL A 1 -9.36 -13.92 -15.63
N ASP A 2 -8.91 -12.69 -15.84
CA ASP A 2 -7.91 -12.37 -16.87
C ASP A 2 -6.50 -12.49 -16.28
N ASP A 3 -5.67 -13.33 -16.90
CA ASP A 3 -4.27 -13.51 -16.54
C ASP A 3 -3.38 -12.57 -17.35
N VAL A 4 -2.37 -11.99 -16.70
CA VAL A 4 -1.41 -11.06 -17.30
C VAL A 4 -0.03 -11.69 -17.33
N VAL A 5 0.70 -11.44 -18.42
CA VAL A 5 2.10 -11.87 -18.62
C VAL A 5 2.94 -10.63 -18.89
N VAL A 6 3.97 -10.40 -18.08
CA VAL A 6 4.90 -9.25 -18.22
C VAL A 6 6.25 -9.75 -18.72
N ILE A 7 6.69 -9.25 -19.88
CA ILE A 7 7.99 -9.56 -20.50
C ILE A 7 8.81 -8.28 -20.59
N ALA A 8 10.03 -8.28 -20.07
CA ALA A 8 10.96 -7.16 -20.16
C ALA A 8 12.40 -7.66 -20.40
N GLY A 9 13.13 -6.99 -21.29
CA GLY A 9 14.49 -7.39 -21.68
C GLY A 9 14.55 -8.75 -22.39
N GLY A 10 13.47 -9.17 -23.06
CA GLY A 10 13.37 -10.47 -23.72
C GLY A 10 13.13 -11.66 -22.77
N ALA A 11 12.88 -11.42 -21.49
CA ALA A 11 12.61 -12.45 -20.48
C ALA A 11 11.27 -12.24 -19.77
N LEU A 12 10.62 -13.34 -19.37
CA LEU A 12 9.42 -13.32 -18.53
C LEU A 12 9.78 -12.75 -17.15
N ARG A 13 9.08 -11.70 -16.72
CA ARG A 13 9.27 -11.05 -15.40
C ARG A 13 8.18 -11.41 -14.40
N ALA A 14 6.92 -11.56 -14.84
CA ALA A 14 5.81 -11.96 -13.98
C ALA A 14 4.67 -12.61 -14.80
N ASN A 15 3.93 -13.54 -14.19
CA ASN A 15 2.69 -14.09 -14.73
C ASN A 15 1.64 -14.33 -13.64
N GLY A 16 0.36 -14.19 -13.97
CA GLY A 16 -0.76 -14.51 -13.08
C GLY A 16 -1.86 -13.45 -13.10
N PRO A 17 -2.82 -13.51 -12.15
CA PRO A 17 -3.85 -12.51 -12.01
C PRO A 17 -3.25 -11.12 -11.88
N LEU A 18 -3.85 -10.14 -12.54
CA LEU A 18 -3.35 -8.77 -12.58
C LEU A 18 -2.99 -8.25 -11.17
N GLU A 19 -3.82 -8.48 -10.16
CA GLU A 19 -3.54 -8.05 -8.77
C GLU A 19 -2.28 -8.68 -8.16
N GLN A 20 -1.94 -9.92 -8.52
CA GLN A 20 -0.71 -10.58 -8.06
C GLN A 20 0.53 -10.04 -8.79
N VAL A 21 0.39 -9.78 -10.09
CA VAL A 21 1.45 -9.21 -10.93
C VAL A 21 1.76 -7.76 -10.52
N LEU A 22 0.73 -6.97 -10.20
CA LEU A 22 0.85 -5.58 -9.76
C LEU A 22 1.31 -5.43 -8.29
N GLY A 23 1.16 -6.48 -7.48
CA GLY A 23 1.56 -6.52 -6.07
C GLY A 23 3.07 -6.68 -5.84
N GLY A 24 3.87 -6.76 -6.90
CA GLY A 24 5.32 -6.95 -6.83
C GLY A 24 6.05 -5.74 -6.26
N GLY A 25 6.54 -5.85 -5.02
CA GLY A 25 7.57 -4.99 -4.43
C GLY A 25 7.22 -4.36 -3.08
N ALA A 26 6.07 -3.70 -2.96
CA ALA A 26 5.79 -2.80 -1.82
C ALA A 26 4.66 -3.26 -0.86
N GLY A 27 3.99 -4.38 -1.14
CA GLY A 27 2.85 -4.85 -0.35
C GLY A 27 1.62 -3.91 -0.42
N PRO A 28 0.53 -4.20 0.32
CA PRO A 28 -0.67 -3.37 0.31
C PRO A 28 -0.39 -1.97 0.87
N VAL A 29 -1.02 -0.94 0.28
CA VAL A 29 -0.91 0.45 0.73
C VAL A 29 -2.27 0.93 1.20
N THR A 30 -2.31 1.56 2.36
CA THR A 30 -3.53 2.11 2.97
C THR A 30 -3.38 3.60 3.19
N ARG A 31 -4.36 4.36 2.71
CA ARG A 31 -4.53 5.78 3.02
C ARG A 31 -5.51 5.91 4.17
N VAL A 32 -5.15 6.67 5.20
CA VAL A 32 -6.00 6.86 6.38
C VAL A 32 -5.97 8.30 6.87
N ARG A 33 -7.15 8.85 7.21
CA ARG A 33 -7.30 10.09 7.97
C ARG A 33 -7.93 9.77 9.31
N ALA A 34 -7.39 10.36 10.37
CA ALA A 34 -7.88 10.19 11.73
C ALA A 34 -8.06 11.54 12.41
N ALA A 35 -8.88 11.57 13.46
CA ALA A 35 -9.04 12.77 14.30
C ALA A 35 -7.73 13.16 14.99
N GLU A 36 -6.88 12.17 15.30
CA GLU A 36 -5.56 12.35 15.93
C GLU A 36 -4.46 11.71 15.06
N PRO A 37 -4.04 12.33 13.94
CA PRO A 37 -3.15 11.71 12.97
C PRO A 37 -1.76 11.39 13.54
N GLN A 38 -1.22 12.24 14.42
CA GLN A 38 0.08 11.98 15.07
C GLN A 38 0.01 10.75 15.97
N ARG A 39 -1.08 10.58 16.73
CA ARG A 39 -1.29 9.43 17.61
C ARG A 39 -1.44 8.14 16.80
N LEU A 40 -2.18 8.19 15.69
CA LEU A 40 -2.27 7.06 14.76
C LEU A 40 -0.90 6.70 14.16
N GLY A 41 -0.11 7.71 13.77
CA GLY A 41 1.25 7.52 13.23
C GLY A 41 2.19 6.81 14.22
N SER A 42 2.14 7.17 15.51
CA SER A 42 2.91 6.50 16.56
C SER A 42 2.48 5.04 16.72
N ILE A 43 1.17 4.77 16.78
CA ILE A 43 0.64 3.40 16.92
C ILE A 43 1.02 2.52 15.72
N LEU A 44 0.99 3.06 14.50
CA LEU A 44 1.46 2.34 13.31
C LEU A 44 2.97 2.05 13.40
N SER A 45 3.76 3.03 13.82
CA SER A 45 5.21 2.87 14.01
C SER A 45 5.54 1.81 15.06
N ASP A 46 4.80 1.75 16.17
CA ASP A 46 4.96 0.74 17.22
C ASP A 46 4.67 -0.69 16.72
N GLN A 47 3.90 -0.83 15.65
CA GLN A 47 3.64 -2.08 14.96
C GLN A 47 4.62 -2.35 13.80
N GLY A 48 5.66 -1.53 13.64
CA GLY A 48 6.63 -1.62 12.54
C GLY A 48 6.06 -1.19 11.18
N ILE A 49 4.90 -0.53 11.17
CA ILE A 49 4.25 -0.05 9.94
C ILE A 49 4.74 1.35 9.64
N ARG A 50 5.44 1.51 8.51
CA ARG A 50 5.86 2.83 8.03
C ARG A 50 4.66 3.58 7.47
N ALA A 51 4.42 4.78 8.00
CA ALA A 51 3.40 5.69 7.50
C ALA A 51 3.98 7.09 7.29
N ASP A 52 3.78 7.66 6.11
CA ASP A 52 4.22 9.01 5.77
C ASP A 52 2.99 9.90 5.51
N SER A 53 3.05 11.17 5.91
CA SER A 53 1.98 12.12 5.64
C SER A 53 1.95 12.52 4.16
N ASP A 54 0.75 12.64 3.59
CA ASP A 54 0.55 13.19 2.25
C ASP A 54 0.30 14.72 2.29
N ALA A 55 0.18 15.32 1.11
CA ALA A 55 -0.07 16.76 0.97
C ALA A 55 -1.42 17.22 1.55
N ALA A 56 -2.39 16.32 1.73
CA ALA A 56 -3.71 16.59 2.29
C ALA A 56 -3.83 16.26 3.79
N GLY A 57 -2.73 15.86 4.45
CA GLY A 57 -2.68 15.55 5.89
C GLY A 57 -3.21 14.16 6.27
N ALA A 58 -3.40 13.26 5.31
CA ALA A 58 -3.63 11.83 5.54
C ALA A 58 -2.30 11.09 5.71
N LEU A 59 -2.35 9.93 6.36
CA LEU A 59 -1.21 9.01 6.43
C LEU A 59 -1.30 7.96 5.33
N ILE A 60 -0.17 7.71 4.68
CA ILE A 60 0.03 6.63 3.71
C ILE A 60 0.83 5.52 4.38
N ALA A 61 0.13 4.50 4.86
CA ALA A 61 0.71 3.33 5.51
C ALA A 61 1.04 2.25 4.48
N ARG A 62 2.30 1.81 4.42
CA ARG A 62 2.78 0.79 3.46
C ARG A 62 2.89 -0.58 4.11
N GLY A 63 2.69 -1.63 3.32
CA GLY A 63 2.73 -3.02 3.78
C GLY A 63 1.57 -3.41 4.70
N VAL A 64 0.48 -2.64 4.73
CA VAL A 64 -0.68 -2.89 5.60
C VAL A 64 -1.99 -2.68 4.86
N THR A 65 -2.97 -3.54 5.16
CA THR A 65 -4.33 -3.45 4.62
C THR A 65 -5.21 -2.49 5.44
N PRO A 66 -6.29 -1.96 4.83
CA PRO A 66 -7.25 -1.12 5.55
C PRO A 66 -7.81 -1.81 6.79
N ASP A 67 -8.17 -3.10 6.71
CA ASP A 67 -8.74 -3.86 7.83
C ASP A 67 -7.82 -3.87 9.05
N ARG A 68 -6.51 -4.05 8.83
CA ARG A 68 -5.52 -4.07 9.91
C ARG A 68 -5.35 -2.68 10.54
N VAL A 69 -5.34 -1.63 9.73
CA VAL A 69 -5.29 -0.24 10.22
C VAL A 69 -6.56 0.11 11.02
N GLY A 70 -7.73 -0.26 10.50
CA GLY A 70 -9.02 -0.06 11.17
C GLY A 70 -9.10 -0.77 12.51
N LYS A 71 -8.66 -2.03 12.57
CA LYS A 71 -8.60 -2.78 13.83
C LYS A 71 -7.65 -2.12 14.83
N LEU A 72 -6.46 -1.74 14.40
CA LEU A 72 -5.47 -1.11 15.26
C LEU A 72 -5.99 0.23 15.83
N ALA A 73 -6.67 1.03 15.02
CA ALA A 73 -7.31 2.26 15.46
C ALA A 73 -8.41 1.99 16.49
N ALA A 74 -9.28 1.00 16.23
CA ALA A 74 -10.36 0.63 17.15
C ALA A 74 -9.83 0.13 18.50
N ASP A 75 -8.79 -0.71 18.50
CA ASP A 75 -8.15 -1.25 19.71
C ASP A 75 -7.57 -0.13 20.60
N HIS A 76 -7.26 1.04 20.02
CA HIS A 76 -6.71 2.22 20.73
C HIS A 76 -7.73 3.36 20.92
N GLY A 77 -9.00 3.13 20.55
CA GLY A 77 -10.06 4.13 20.67
C GLY A 77 -9.86 5.35 19.76
N LEU A 78 -9.27 5.17 18.59
CA LEU A 78 -9.03 6.24 17.61
C LEU A 78 -10.15 6.31 16.58
N ALA A 79 -10.72 7.51 16.43
CA ALA A 79 -11.71 7.80 15.40
C ALA A 79 -11.02 7.99 14.03
N LEU A 80 -11.40 7.15 13.06
CA LEU A 80 -11.01 7.31 11.66
C LEU A 80 -12.06 8.16 10.92
N ILE A 81 -11.56 9.10 10.12
CA ILE A 81 -12.37 9.96 9.25
C ILE A 81 -12.49 9.32 7.86
N GLU A 82 -11.41 8.69 7.40
CA GLU A 82 -11.31 8.07 6.08
C GLU A 82 -10.35 6.89 6.15
N LEU A 83 -10.65 5.79 5.46
CA LEU A 83 -9.81 4.60 5.40
C LEU A 83 -9.99 3.92 4.04
N VAL A 84 -8.95 3.95 3.21
CA VAL A 84 -9.02 3.58 1.79
C VAL A 84 -7.82 2.72 1.40
N ALA A 85 -8.08 1.63 0.66
CA ALA A 85 -7.03 0.88 -0.03
C ALA A 85 -6.49 1.72 -1.19
N VAL A 86 -5.18 1.92 -1.25
CA VAL A 86 -4.54 2.58 -2.40
C VAL A 86 -4.15 1.49 -3.38
N SER A 87 -4.94 1.37 -4.46
CA SER A 87 -4.58 0.53 -5.60
C SER A 87 -3.43 1.20 -6.37
N ARG A 88 -2.36 0.46 -6.64
CA ARG A 88 -1.35 0.91 -7.61
C ARG A 88 -1.99 1.00 -9.00
N SER A 89 -1.57 1.99 -9.78
CA SER A 89 -1.91 2.02 -11.19
C SER A 89 -1.14 0.91 -11.93
N LEU A 90 -1.68 0.45 -13.06
CA LEU A 90 -1.00 -0.48 -13.96
C LEU A 90 0.38 0.01 -14.38
N GLU A 91 0.46 1.32 -14.64
CA GLU A 91 1.66 2.00 -15.09
C GLU A 91 2.77 1.98 -14.04
N GLU A 92 2.45 2.26 -12.78
CA GLU A 92 3.43 2.23 -11.68
C GLU A 92 4.01 0.83 -11.44
N ALA A 93 3.16 -0.20 -11.49
CA ALA A 93 3.63 -1.57 -11.32
C ALA A 93 4.43 -2.08 -12.53
N PHE A 94 4.09 -1.63 -13.74
CA PHE A 94 4.87 -1.92 -14.94
C PHE A 94 6.26 -1.27 -14.87
N LEU A 95 6.35 -0.04 -14.36
CA LEU A 95 7.63 0.66 -14.16
C LEU A 95 8.52 -0.08 -13.14
N ASP A 96 7.99 -0.54 -12.01
CA ASP A 96 8.76 -1.33 -11.03
C ASP A 96 9.28 -2.67 -11.62
N LEU A 97 8.51 -3.32 -12.50
CA LEU A 97 8.91 -4.59 -13.14
C LEU A 97 9.92 -4.42 -14.30
N THR A 98 10.05 -3.20 -14.84
CA THR A 98 10.95 -2.87 -15.95
C THR A 98 12.13 -2.00 -15.52
N ALA A 99 12.12 -1.48 -14.30
CA ALA A 99 13.27 -0.83 -13.69
C ALA A 99 14.40 -1.86 -13.54
N ASP A 100 15.43 -1.75 -14.38
CA ASP A 100 16.64 -2.56 -14.25
C ASP A 100 17.26 -2.32 -12.85
N PRO A 101 17.62 -3.38 -12.11
CA PRO A 101 18.40 -3.23 -10.90
C PRO A 101 19.77 -2.70 -11.31
N SER A 102 20.01 -1.41 -11.10
CA SER A 102 21.35 -0.81 -11.19
C SER A 102 22.14 -1.13 -9.93
#